data_AF-A0A5S4FGM0-F1
#
_entry.id   AF-A0A5S4FGM0-F1
#
_cell.length_a   1.000
_cell.length_b   1.000
_cell.length_c   1.000
_cell.angle_alpha   90.00
_cell.angle_beta   90.00
_cell.angle_gamma   90.00
#
_symmetry.space_group_name_H-M   'P 1'
#
loop_
_entity.id
_entity.type
_entity.pdbx_description
1 polymer ?
#
loop_
_entity_poly.entity_id
_entity_poly.type
_entity_poly.pdbx_seq_one_letter_code
_entity_poly.pdbx_strand_id
1 'polypeptide(L)'
;MKRSALESSLLELVNSLAPSAVSQFLASHDWELESRQEHVREIWRLPDRSPQAARIMLPLATDFVDFSERFYDALRAIGRVNDWDADRLYERIIATRSDLLYIRLDQAMPDGTIPIRQAEATIESIYRMMKAAATTTADPSHSHRGRRSAAVTEFLDDDVRLGHTKRGSFVFTVVARLEDESSSDDLDAQVAVMAGEPSFQRRVMQTLARGLQTTNYLARGQAREAFADPAAWGLSANLVEALEEMAQPEGLRALDLSFEWAASEARPDVGTEPIHLEHEVFPELARVKERLVRQEEPSHRETLVGHVRSLTREESAGEEETGTVVIRAVVRGRDRNVHVTLFGEDHDWAIRAYRAKIPLTVTGDLVYERQAWRLQGEIELDTSFLRHTLGDDPED
;
A
#
# COMPACT_ATOMS: atom_id res chain seq x y z
N MET A 1 -41.44 18.64 23.80
CA MET A 1 -41.19 19.20 22.46
C MET A 1 -40.40 18.16 21.67
N LYS A 2 -40.94 17.65 20.56
CA LYS A 2 -40.17 16.79 19.66
C LYS A 2 -39.08 17.67 19.01
N ARG A 3 -37.81 17.41 19.30
CA ARG A 3 -36.68 18.03 18.58
C ARG A 3 -36.82 17.72 17.10
N SER A 4 -36.48 18.67 16.23
CA SER A 4 -36.59 18.45 14.79
C SER A 4 -35.58 17.37 14.37
N ALA A 5 -35.91 16.53 13.38
CA ALA A 5 -35.01 15.47 12.90
C ALA A 5 -33.61 16.02 12.53
N LEU A 6 -33.55 17.26 12.04
CA LEU A 6 -32.32 17.96 11.67
C LEU A 6 -31.43 18.32 12.88
N GLU A 7 -32.03 18.59 14.05
CA GLU A 7 -31.28 18.85 15.30
C GLU A 7 -30.72 17.55 15.88
N SER A 8 -31.43 16.42 15.70
CA SER A 8 -30.95 15.11 16.12
C SER A 8 -29.74 14.65 15.30
N SER A 9 -29.77 14.80 13.97
CA SER A 9 -28.64 14.41 13.11
C SER A 9 -27.37 15.25 13.35
N LEU A 10 -27.50 16.56 13.60
CA LEU A 10 -26.34 17.40 13.93
C LEU A 10 -25.70 17.06 15.29
N LEU A 11 -26.48 16.57 16.26
CA LEU A 11 -25.95 16.11 17.55
C LEU A 11 -25.16 14.81 17.42
N GLU A 12 -25.52 13.94 16.47
CA GLU A 12 -24.72 12.76 16.14
C GLU A 12 -23.35 13.16 15.59
N LEU A 13 -23.30 14.23 14.78
CA LEU A 13 -22.04 14.72 14.22
C LEU A 13 -21.04 15.17 15.29
N VAL A 14 -21.51 15.82 16.36
CA VAL A 14 -20.67 16.27 17.49
C VAL A 14 -19.85 15.13 18.09
N ASN A 15 -20.40 13.92 18.12
CA ASN A 15 -19.71 12.74 18.67
C ASN A 15 -18.85 12.00 17.63
N SER A 16 -19.03 12.30 16.34
CA SER A 16 -18.36 11.59 15.24
C SER A 16 -17.22 12.38 14.59
N LEU A 17 -17.15 13.68 14.83
CA LEU A 17 -16.17 14.59 14.23
C LEU A 17 -15.27 15.19 15.30
N ALA A 18 -13.96 15.24 15.01
CA ALA A 18 -13.00 15.99 15.80
C ALA A 18 -12.96 17.47 15.37
N PRO A 19 -12.68 18.43 16.27
CA PRO A 19 -12.48 19.82 15.91
C PRO A 19 -11.39 20.04 14.86
N SER A 20 -10.31 19.26 14.89
CA SER A 20 -9.23 19.32 13.90
C SER A 20 -9.72 19.01 12.48
N ALA A 21 -10.65 18.08 12.33
CA ALA A 21 -11.26 17.77 11.03
C ALA A 21 -12.05 18.95 10.47
N VAL A 22 -12.77 19.66 11.34
CA VAL A 22 -13.52 20.87 10.95
C VAL A 22 -12.57 22.04 10.65
N SER A 23 -11.51 22.20 11.43
CA SER A 23 -10.48 23.24 11.21
C SER A 23 -9.84 23.10 9.84
N GLN A 24 -9.42 21.89 9.47
CA GLN A 24 -8.86 21.60 8.14
C GLN A 24 -9.88 21.74 7.01
N PHE A 25 -11.14 21.37 7.25
CA PHE A 25 -12.23 21.67 6.31
C PHE A 25 -12.31 23.17 6.01
N LEU A 26 -12.31 24.01 7.04
CA LEU A 26 -12.35 25.46 6.85
C LEU A 26 -11.08 25.95 6.14
N ALA A 27 -9.90 25.48 6.55
CA ALA A 27 -8.61 25.88 5.98
C ALA A 27 -8.43 25.58 4.48
N SER A 28 -9.07 24.52 3.98
CA SER A 28 -8.98 24.06 2.59
C SER A 28 -10.03 24.65 1.66
N HIS A 29 -10.94 25.48 2.20
CA HIS A 29 -12.01 26.13 1.46
C HIS A 29 -11.85 27.66 1.54
N ASP A 30 -12.86 28.41 1.09
CA ASP A 30 -12.84 29.88 1.03
C ASP A 30 -12.83 30.59 2.41
N TRP A 31 -12.55 29.88 3.51
CA TRP A 31 -12.49 30.45 4.85
C TRP A 31 -11.07 30.91 5.19
N GLU A 32 -10.98 32.05 5.86
CA GLU A 32 -9.73 32.60 6.37
C GLU A 32 -9.68 32.48 7.89
N LEU A 33 -8.56 32.02 8.43
CA LEU A 33 -8.33 32.01 9.87
C LEU A 33 -8.05 33.45 10.35
N GLU A 34 -9.00 34.04 11.08
CA GLU A 34 -8.93 35.41 11.59
C GLU A 34 -8.15 35.46 12.91
N SER A 35 -8.34 34.48 13.80
CA SER A 35 -7.56 34.35 15.04
C SER A 35 -7.57 32.94 15.59
N ARG A 36 -6.53 32.58 16.34
CA ARG A 36 -6.40 31.30 17.04
C ARG A 36 -5.97 31.52 18.48
N GLN A 37 -6.61 30.80 19.39
CA GLN A 37 -6.13 30.60 20.75
C GLN A 37 -5.85 29.10 20.90
N GLU A 38 -4.57 28.76 20.97
CA GLU A 38 -4.07 27.37 21.05
C GLU A 38 -4.87 26.54 22.06
N HIS A 39 -5.28 25.34 21.63
CA HIS A 39 -6.09 24.37 22.39
C HIS A 39 -7.46 24.85 22.87
N VAL A 40 -7.86 26.11 22.62
CA VAL A 40 -9.13 26.67 23.12
C VAL A 40 -10.12 26.88 21.98
N ARG A 41 -9.77 27.68 20.97
CA ARG A 41 -10.68 28.03 19.88
C ARG A 41 -9.98 28.64 18.66
N GLU A 42 -10.67 28.60 17.54
CA GLU A 42 -10.36 29.33 16.32
C GLU A 42 -11.54 30.22 15.89
N ILE A 43 -11.24 31.34 15.23
CA ILE A 43 -12.22 32.20 14.59
C ILE A 43 -11.94 32.22 13.10
N TRP A 44 -12.92 31.77 12.32
CA TRP A 44 -12.86 31.66 10.87
C TRP A 44 -13.81 32.68 10.23
N ARG A 45 -13.36 33.33 9.15
CA ARG A 45 -14.12 34.35 8.41
C ARG A 45 -14.29 33.93 6.96
N LEU A 46 -15.52 34.06 6.44
CA LEU A 46 -15.81 33.88 5.00
C LEU A 46 -15.92 35.28 4.34
N PRO A 47 -15.00 35.66 3.43
CA PRO A 47 -14.92 37.03 2.89
C PRO A 47 -16.12 37.47 2.03
N ASP A 48 -16.71 36.57 1.23
CA ASP A 48 -17.46 36.97 0.01
C ASP A 48 -18.99 36.76 0.04
N ARG A 49 -19.62 36.47 1.18
CA ARG A 49 -21.07 36.12 1.21
C ARG A 49 -22.08 37.15 1.76
N SER A 50 -21.71 38.32 2.31
CA SER A 50 -22.65 39.40 2.69
C SER A 50 -21.97 40.61 3.36
N PRO A 51 -22.67 41.75 3.61
CA PRO A 51 -22.12 42.91 4.33
C PRO A 51 -21.66 42.60 5.76
N GLN A 52 -22.10 41.47 6.33
CA GLN A 52 -21.53 40.86 7.51
C GLN A 52 -20.84 39.56 7.07
N ALA A 53 -19.52 39.60 6.94
CA ALA A 53 -18.72 38.40 6.71
C ALA A 53 -19.09 37.35 7.75
N ALA A 54 -19.49 36.15 7.30
CA ALA A 54 -19.87 35.08 8.21
C ALA A 54 -18.64 34.72 9.05
N ARG A 55 -18.82 34.69 10.38
CA ARG A 55 -17.78 34.29 11.32
C ARG A 55 -18.21 33.04 12.07
N ILE A 56 -17.30 32.09 12.19
CA ILE A 56 -17.51 30.84 12.91
C ILE A 56 -16.45 30.74 14.00
N MET A 57 -16.90 30.53 15.23
CA MET A 57 -16.01 30.16 16.33
C MET A 57 -15.99 28.63 16.42
N LEU A 58 -14.84 28.03 16.17
CA LEU A 58 -14.63 26.59 16.29
C LEU A 58 -13.97 26.30 17.65
N PRO A 59 -14.65 25.63 18.60
CA PRO A 59 -14.03 25.23 19.86
C PRO A 59 -13.04 24.08 19.65
N LEU A 60 -11.88 24.17 20.31
CA LEU A 60 -10.83 23.13 20.28
C LEU A 60 -10.72 22.38 21.63
N ALA A 61 -11.11 23.02 22.73
CA ALA A 61 -11.05 22.45 24.08
C ALA A 61 -12.13 21.39 24.30
N THR A 62 -11.83 20.14 23.94
CA THR A 62 -12.76 18.99 24.06
C THR A 62 -13.05 18.60 25.52
N ASP A 63 -12.22 19.06 26.46
CA ASP A 63 -12.31 18.82 27.90
C ASP A 63 -13.27 19.77 28.64
N PHE A 64 -13.73 20.84 27.99
CA PHE A 64 -14.61 21.83 28.60
C PHE A 64 -16.06 21.33 28.68
N VAL A 65 -16.75 21.65 29.78
CA VAL A 65 -18.12 21.19 30.06
C VAL A 65 -19.13 21.60 28.99
N ASP A 66 -18.90 22.73 28.31
CA ASP A 66 -19.77 23.29 27.28
C ASP A 66 -19.30 22.98 25.84
N PHE A 67 -18.23 22.18 25.67
CA PHE A 67 -17.65 21.87 24.36
C PHE A 67 -18.70 21.38 23.36
N SER A 68 -19.52 20.40 23.75
CA SER A 68 -20.53 19.79 22.87
C SER A 68 -21.54 20.81 22.32
N GLU A 69 -21.97 21.77 23.16
CA GLU A 69 -22.90 22.82 22.74
C GLU A 69 -22.24 23.82 21.79
N ARG A 70 -21.01 24.25 22.12
CA ARG A 70 -20.25 25.18 21.28
C ARG A 70 -19.89 24.55 19.93
N PHE A 71 -19.56 23.26 19.92
CA PHE A 71 -19.19 22.54 18.71
C PHE A 71 -20.41 22.29 17.82
N TYR A 72 -21.55 21.94 18.42
CA TYR A 72 -22.84 21.90 17.73
C TYR A 72 -23.17 23.25 17.05
N ASP A 73 -23.01 24.36 17.77
CA ASP A 73 -23.27 25.70 17.22
C ASP A 73 -22.36 26.01 16.02
N ALA A 74 -21.08 25.59 16.07
CA ALA A 74 -20.13 25.71 14.97
C ALA A 74 -20.57 24.90 13.75
N LEU A 75 -20.84 23.60 13.90
CA LEU A 75 -21.31 22.72 12.81
C LEU A 75 -22.61 23.25 12.19
N ARG A 76 -23.55 23.67 13.03
CA ARG A 76 -24.82 24.25 12.60
C ARG A 76 -24.63 25.58 11.86
N ALA A 77 -23.63 26.38 12.22
CA ALA A 77 -23.29 27.60 11.50
C ALA A 77 -22.70 27.28 10.11
N ILE A 78 -21.78 26.32 10.02
CA ILE A 78 -21.21 25.87 8.74
C ILE A 78 -22.32 25.36 7.81
N GLY A 79 -23.20 24.48 8.30
CA GLY A 79 -24.32 23.96 7.54
C GLY A 79 -25.24 25.07 7.03
N ARG A 80 -25.58 26.05 7.88
CA ARG A 80 -26.42 27.20 7.50
C ARG A 80 -25.78 28.11 6.44
N VAL A 81 -24.48 28.41 6.55
CA VAL A 81 -23.77 29.27 5.59
C VAL A 81 -23.73 28.64 4.19
N ASN A 82 -23.72 27.31 4.12
CA ASN A 82 -23.61 26.55 2.89
C ASN A 82 -24.93 25.95 2.38
N ASP A 83 -26.03 26.12 3.12
CA ASP A 83 -27.33 25.47 2.88
C ASP A 83 -27.21 23.93 2.78
N TRP A 84 -26.50 23.35 3.75
CA TRP A 84 -26.29 21.90 3.87
C TRP A 84 -27.04 21.32 5.07
N ASP A 85 -27.57 20.12 4.87
CA ASP A 85 -28.02 19.27 5.97
C ASP A 85 -26.84 18.59 6.68
N ALA A 86 -27.14 17.84 7.75
CA ALA A 86 -26.13 17.16 8.55
C ALA A 86 -25.33 16.14 7.72
N ASP A 87 -26.01 15.36 6.88
CA ASP A 87 -25.39 14.31 6.08
C ASP A 87 -24.38 14.91 5.08
N ARG A 88 -24.80 15.96 4.36
CA ARG A 88 -23.92 16.65 3.41
C ARG A 88 -22.76 17.36 4.10
N LEU A 89 -23.01 17.96 5.27
CA LEU A 89 -21.93 18.57 6.07
C LEU A 89 -20.89 17.53 6.49
N TYR A 90 -21.35 16.38 6.99
CA TYR A 90 -20.47 15.28 7.37
C TYR A 90 -19.67 14.75 6.18
N GLU A 91 -20.33 14.46 5.05
CA GLU A 91 -19.67 14.01 3.83
C GLU A 91 -18.57 14.98 3.39
N ARG A 92 -18.83 16.30 3.43
CA ARG A 92 -17.86 17.34 3.05
C ARG A 92 -16.65 17.43 3.98
N ILE A 93 -16.89 17.33 5.29
CA ILE A 93 -15.80 17.37 6.29
C ILE A 93 -14.92 16.12 6.15
N ILE A 94 -15.52 14.93 6.03
CA ILE A 94 -14.77 13.67 5.89
C ILE A 94 -13.99 13.63 4.58
N ALA A 95 -14.60 14.04 3.46
CA ALA A 95 -13.94 14.08 2.15
C ALA A 95 -12.72 15.01 2.13
N THR A 96 -12.67 16.02 3.01
CA THR A 96 -11.52 16.93 3.09
C THR A 96 -10.25 16.24 3.57
N ARG A 97 -10.40 15.16 4.36
CA ARG A 97 -9.31 14.40 4.96
C ARG A 97 -9.24 12.96 4.47
N SER A 98 -9.89 12.67 3.35
CA SER A 98 -9.91 11.31 2.82
C SER A 98 -9.60 11.34 1.34
N ASP A 99 -8.62 10.54 0.94
CA ASP A 99 -8.47 10.19 -0.46
C ASP A 99 -9.52 9.13 -0.78
N LEU A 100 -10.21 9.32 -1.90
CA LEU A 100 -11.30 8.45 -2.35
C LEU A 100 -10.90 7.75 -3.63
N LEU A 101 -11.13 6.45 -3.69
CA LEU A 101 -11.10 5.66 -4.91
C LEU A 101 -12.52 5.18 -5.23
N TYR A 102 -13.02 5.59 -6.39
CA TYR A 102 -14.28 5.14 -6.93
C TYR A 102 -14.04 4.02 -7.94
N ILE A 103 -14.76 2.92 -7.79
CA ILE A 103 -14.64 1.72 -8.63
C ILE A 103 -16.02 1.41 -9.18
N ARG A 104 -16.24 1.69 -10.47
CA ARG A 104 -17.51 1.45 -11.17
C ARG A 104 -17.42 0.16 -11.98
N LEU A 105 -18.32 -0.78 -11.69
CA LEU A 105 -18.54 -1.95 -12.53
C LEU A 105 -19.49 -1.58 -13.68
N ASP A 106 -18.97 -1.44 -14.90
CA ASP A 106 -19.82 -1.20 -16.07
C ASP A 106 -20.35 -2.51 -16.63
N GLN A 107 -21.60 -2.83 -16.28
CA GLN A 107 -22.31 -4.00 -16.78
C GLN A 107 -23.81 -3.73 -16.90
N ALA A 108 -24.51 -4.60 -17.61
CA ALA A 108 -25.97 -4.55 -17.65
C ALA A 108 -26.56 -4.90 -16.28
N MET A 109 -27.36 -3.99 -15.71
CA MET A 109 -27.99 -4.15 -14.40
C MET A 109 -29.48 -3.77 -14.50
N PRO A 110 -30.34 -4.66 -15.04
CA PRO A 110 -31.73 -4.34 -15.38
C PRO A 110 -32.58 -3.86 -14.19
N ASP A 111 -32.29 -4.35 -13.00
CA ASP A 111 -32.94 -4.01 -11.74
C ASP A 111 -32.08 -3.12 -10.84
N GLY A 112 -30.93 -2.66 -11.36
CA GLY A 112 -29.96 -1.92 -10.58
C GLY A 112 -29.37 -2.76 -9.44
N THR A 113 -29.15 -4.07 -9.65
CA THR A 113 -28.45 -4.97 -8.73
C THR A 113 -27.25 -5.69 -9.38
N ILE A 114 -26.33 -6.22 -8.56
CA ILE A 114 -25.29 -7.18 -8.99
C ILE A 114 -25.39 -8.47 -8.15
N PRO A 115 -24.93 -9.61 -8.68
CA PRO A 115 -24.85 -10.85 -7.90
C PRO A 115 -23.98 -10.69 -6.64
N ILE A 116 -24.45 -11.24 -5.51
CA ILE A 116 -23.74 -11.13 -4.22
C ILE A 116 -22.31 -11.70 -4.26
N ARG A 117 -22.09 -12.80 -4.99
CA ARG A 117 -20.74 -13.38 -5.16
C ARG A 117 -19.80 -12.45 -5.93
N GLN A 118 -20.33 -11.69 -6.88
CA GLN A 118 -19.54 -10.68 -7.60
C GLN A 118 -19.14 -9.55 -6.65
N ALA A 119 -20.08 -9.08 -5.81
CA ALA A 119 -19.79 -8.07 -4.81
C ALA A 119 -18.72 -8.53 -3.80
N GLU A 120 -18.81 -9.77 -3.31
CA GLU A 120 -17.81 -10.39 -2.42
C GLU A 120 -16.43 -10.42 -3.07
N ALA A 121 -16.33 -10.96 -4.30
CA ALA A 121 -15.08 -11.01 -5.04
C ALA A 121 -14.50 -9.61 -5.29
N THR A 122 -15.34 -8.63 -5.64
CA THR A 122 -14.89 -7.24 -5.84
C THR A 122 -14.34 -6.63 -4.54
N ILE A 123 -15.00 -6.84 -3.40
CA ILE A 123 -14.50 -6.35 -2.10
C ILE A 123 -13.17 -7.01 -1.74
N GLU A 124 -13.03 -8.31 -1.99
CA GLU A 124 -11.77 -9.02 -1.76
C GLU A 124 -10.64 -8.49 -2.66
N SER A 125 -10.92 -8.28 -3.95
CA SER A 125 -9.98 -7.66 -4.89
C SER A 125 -9.59 -6.24 -4.46
N ILE A 126 -10.55 -5.43 -3.99
CA ILE A 126 -10.27 -4.10 -3.43
C ILE A 126 -9.27 -4.19 -2.28
N TYR A 127 -9.53 -5.06 -1.30
CA TYR A 127 -8.64 -5.25 -0.16
C TYR A 127 -7.23 -5.68 -0.61
N ARG A 128 -7.14 -6.61 -1.58
CA ARG A 128 -5.86 -7.08 -2.13
C ARG A 128 -5.11 -5.96 -2.87
N MET A 129 -5.79 -5.12 -3.65
CA MET A 129 -5.18 -3.96 -4.32
C MET A 129 -4.62 -2.96 -3.30
N MET A 130 -5.41 -2.59 -2.29
CA MET A 130 -4.98 -1.66 -1.23
C MET A 130 -3.75 -2.22 -0.49
N LYS A 131 -3.78 -3.51 -0.16
CA LYS A 131 -2.66 -4.20 0.49
C LYS A 131 -1.41 -4.22 -0.38
N ALA A 132 -1.55 -4.50 -1.68
CA ALA A 132 -0.44 -4.53 -2.61
C ALA A 132 0.23 -3.16 -2.73
N ALA A 133 -0.56 -2.11 -2.91
CA ALA A 133 -0.07 -0.73 -2.95
C ALA A 133 0.61 -0.32 -1.63
N ALA A 134 0.00 -0.64 -0.49
CA ALA A 134 0.58 -0.34 0.82
C ALA A 134 1.92 -1.04 1.03
N THR A 135 2.03 -2.30 0.60
CA THR A 135 3.28 -3.08 0.68
C THR A 135 4.37 -2.45 -0.18
N THR A 136 4.06 -2.11 -1.44
CA THR A 136 5.01 -1.45 -2.35
C THR A 136 5.44 -0.09 -1.84
N THR A 137 4.54 0.70 -1.24
CA THR A 137 4.87 2.00 -0.63
C THR A 137 5.78 1.84 0.58
N ALA A 138 5.50 0.89 1.46
CA ALA A 138 6.28 0.68 2.68
C ALA A 138 7.69 0.14 2.40
N ASP A 139 7.79 -0.77 1.42
CA ASP A 139 9.06 -1.35 1.00
C ASP A 139 8.98 -1.72 -0.51
N PRO A 140 9.50 -0.85 -1.40
CA PRO A 140 9.52 -1.11 -2.83
C PRO A 140 10.27 -2.38 -3.23
N SER A 141 11.16 -2.89 -2.37
CA SER A 141 11.93 -4.12 -2.59
C SER A 141 11.28 -5.37 -2.00
N HIS A 142 10.11 -5.22 -1.35
CA HIS A 142 9.40 -6.33 -0.74
C HIS A 142 8.97 -7.33 -1.82
N SER A 143 9.11 -8.62 -1.54
CA SER A 143 8.77 -9.68 -2.52
C SER A 143 7.28 -10.05 -2.53
N HIS A 144 6.43 -9.20 -1.95
CA HIS A 144 5.00 -9.39 -1.60
C HIS A 144 4.61 -10.76 -0.99
N ARG A 145 5.60 -11.50 -0.48
CA ARG A 145 5.48 -12.80 0.18
C ARG A 145 5.93 -12.68 1.64
N GLY A 146 5.24 -13.38 2.54
CA GLY A 146 5.61 -13.42 3.97
C GLY A 146 4.90 -12.37 4.84
N ARG A 147 5.56 -11.98 5.93
CA ARG A 147 4.94 -11.17 6.99
C ARG A 147 4.94 -9.69 6.61
N ARG A 148 3.77 -9.06 6.79
CA ARG A 148 3.54 -7.63 6.54
C ARG A 148 4.28 -6.77 7.56
N SER A 149 4.60 -5.53 7.19
CA SER A 149 5.02 -4.51 8.15
C SER A 149 3.84 -4.09 9.04
N ALA A 150 4.14 -3.49 10.20
CA ALA A 150 3.12 -2.96 11.10
C ALA A 150 2.31 -1.85 10.41
N ALA A 151 2.98 -0.89 9.76
CA ALA A 151 2.35 0.21 9.04
C ALA A 151 1.35 -0.25 7.96
N VAL A 152 1.66 -1.32 7.21
CA VAL A 152 0.71 -1.88 6.22
C VAL A 152 -0.51 -2.49 6.90
N THR A 153 -0.34 -3.07 8.08
CA THR A 153 -1.44 -3.71 8.83
C THR A 153 -2.36 -2.63 9.41
N GLU A 154 -1.78 -1.65 10.09
CA GLU A 154 -2.48 -0.49 10.66
C GLU A 154 -3.26 0.28 9.59
N PHE A 155 -2.63 0.61 8.46
CA PHE A 155 -3.33 1.24 7.34
C PHE A 155 -4.57 0.48 6.87
N LEU A 156 -4.45 -0.84 6.69
CA LEU A 156 -5.56 -1.65 6.19
C LEU A 156 -6.69 -1.81 7.21
N ASP A 157 -6.35 -1.87 8.49
CA ASP A 157 -7.31 -2.15 9.57
C ASP A 157 -8.01 -0.88 10.06
N ASP A 158 -7.31 0.26 10.09
CA ASP A 158 -7.79 1.50 10.74
C ASP A 158 -8.14 2.63 9.75
N ASP A 159 -7.43 2.72 8.62
CA ASP A 159 -7.55 3.87 7.69
C ASP A 159 -8.44 3.59 6.49
N VAL A 160 -8.38 2.36 5.95
CA VAL A 160 -9.16 1.96 4.78
C VAL A 160 -10.58 1.60 5.17
N ARG A 161 -11.55 2.32 4.62
CA ARG A 161 -12.98 2.08 4.85
C ARG A 161 -13.74 1.93 3.54
N LEU A 162 -14.80 1.13 3.57
CA LEU A 162 -15.76 1.05 2.48
C LEU A 162 -16.89 2.06 2.72
N GLY A 163 -17.01 3.04 1.84
CA GLY A 163 -18.12 3.99 1.79
C GLY A 163 -19.40 3.38 1.23
N HIS A 164 -20.50 4.11 1.33
CA HIS A 164 -21.79 3.67 0.78
C HIS A 164 -21.75 3.61 -0.75
N THR A 165 -22.42 2.61 -1.33
CA THR A 165 -22.63 2.56 -2.78
C THR A 165 -23.53 3.71 -3.24
N LYS A 166 -23.15 4.43 -4.29
CA LYS A 166 -23.97 5.53 -4.84
C LYS A 166 -25.10 4.97 -5.73
N ARG A 167 -26.23 5.66 -5.81
CA ARG A 167 -27.40 5.25 -6.62
C ARG A 167 -27.10 5.45 -8.12
N GLY A 168 -27.48 4.47 -8.95
CA GLY A 168 -27.46 4.58 -10.42
C GLY A 168 -26.28 3.90 -11.13
N SER A 169 -25.34 3.35 -10.38
CA SER A 169 -24.21 2.56 -10.87
C SER A 169 -23.59 1.86 -9.65
N PHE A 170 -23.23 0.57 -9.74
CA PHE A 170 -22.52 -0.09 -8.64
C PHE A 170 -21.11 0.47 -8.55
N VAL A 171 -20.99 1.54 -7.77
CA VAL A 171 -19.74 2.22 -7.46
C VAL A 171 -19.36 1.86 -6.04
N PHE A 172 -18.27 1.11 -5.90
CA PHE A 172 -17.61 0.94 -4.61
C PHE A 172 -16.78 2.20 -4.34
N THR A 173 -16.97 2.79 -3.16
CA THR A 173 -16.19 3.94 -2.73
C THR A 173 -15.24 3.46 -1.65
N VAL A 174 -13.94 3.50 -1.93
CA VAL A 174 -12.89 3.21 -0.94
C VAL A 174 -12.42 4.53 -0.38
N VAL A 175 -12.36 4.63 0.94
CA VAL A 175 -12.00 5.83 1.69
C VAL A 175 -10.69 5.53 2.42
N ALA A 176 -9.61 6.21 2.06
CA ALA A 176 -8.36 6.19 2.80
C ALA A 176 -8.27 7.48 3.62
N ARG A 177 -8.45 7.37 4.94
CA ARG A 177 -8.37 8.55 5.83
C ARG A 177 -6.91 8.97 6.01
N LEU A 178 -6.66 10.27 5.94
CA LEU A 178 -5.36 10.85 6.19
C LEU A 178 -5.24 11.18 7.68
N GLU A 179 -4.21 10.63 8.32
CA GLU A 179 -3.90 10.93 9.71
C GLU A 179 -3.39 12.36 9.89
N ASP A 180 -3.60 12.90 11.09
CA ASP A 180 -2.93 14.13 11.51
C ASP A 180 -1.56 13.77 12.10
N GLU A 181 -0.56 13.55 11.25
CA GLU A 181 0.81 13.23 11.70
C GLU A 181 1.40 14.35 12.57
N SER A 182 0.82 15.56 12.55
CA SER A 182 1.15 16.66 13.47
C SER A 182 0.94 16.34 14.96
N SER A 183 0.20 15.28 15.27
CA SER A 183 -0.11 14.84 16.64
C SER A 183 0.65 13.58 17.08
N SER A 184 1.52 13.02 16.22
CA SER A 184 2.29 11.84 16.56
C SER A 184 3.53 12.18 17.40
N ASP A 185 3.76 11.45 18.49
CA ASP A 185 5.01 11.50 19.27
C ASP A 185 6.22 10.89 18.51
N ASP A 186 6.01 10.37 17.30
CA ASP A 186 7.06 9.82 16.45
C ASP A 186 7.89 10.94 15.82
N LEU A 187 9.19 10.94 16.12
CA LEU A 187 10.15 11.93 15.63
C LEU A 187 10.32 11.85 14.11
N ASP A 188 10.25 10.65 13.52
CA ASP A 188 10.44 10.47 12.07
C ASP A 188 9.23 11.04 11.31
N ALA A 189 8.01 10.85 11.84
CA ALA A 189 6.79 11.45 11.29
C ALA A 189 6.83 12.99 11.39
N GLN A 190 7.28 13.55 12.51
CA GLN A 190 7.42 15.00 12.65
C GLN A 190 8.44 15.59 11.65
N VAL A 191 9.55 14.89 11.41
CA VAL A 191 10.55 15.29 10.40
C VAL A 191 9.98 15.23 8.99
N ALA A 192 9.21 14.18 8.66
CA ALA A 192 8.55 14.04 7.36
C ALA A 192 7.53 15.16 7.12
N VAL A 193 6.71 15.50 8.12
CA VAL A 193 5.78 16.64 8.08
C VAL A 193 6.52 17.96 7.86
N MET A 194 7.65 18.19 8.55
CA MET A 194 8.49 19.38 8.34
C MET A 194 9.14 19.44 6.95
N ALA A 195 9.47 18.29 6.36
CA ALA A 195 9.98 18.18 5.00
C ALA A 195 8.88 18.34 3.93
N GLY A 196 7.61 18.41 4.34
CA GLY A 196 6.46 18.48 3.44
C GLY A 196 6.23 17.16 2.70
N GLU A 197 6.67 16.03 3.27
CA GLU A 197 6.38 14.72 2.70
C GLU A 197 4.89 14.38 2.88
N PRO A 198 4.25 13.79 1.87
CA PRO A 198 2.88 13.30 1.99
C PRO A 198 2.78 12.17 3.01
N SER A 199 1.65 12.09 3.70
CA SER A 199 1.36 11.03 4.69
C SER A 199 1.52 9.63 4.09
N PHE A 200 1.72 8.62 4.94
CA PHE A 200 1.79 7.23 4.45
C PHE A 200 0.55 6.86 3.63
N GLN A 201 -0.64 7.21 4.12
CA GLN A 201 -1.91 6.95 3.45
C GLN A 201 -1.98 7.62 2.07
N ARG A 202 -1.58 8.89 1.97
CA ARG A 202 -1.49 9.62 0.69
C ARG A 202 -0.50 8.94 -0.26
N ARG A 203 0.67 8.49 0.23
CA ARG A 203 1.65 7.75 -0.60
C ARG A 203 1.11 6.41 -1.08
N VAL A 204 0.38 5.66 -0.25
CA VAL A 204 -0.28 4.42 -0.67
C VAL A 204 -1.27 4.67 -1.80
N MET A 205 -2.13 5.68 -1.66
CA MET A 205 -3.11 6.02 -2.69
C MET A 205 -2.44 6.49 -3.99
N GLN A 206 -1.34 7.24 -3.92
CA GLN A 206 -0.53 7.61 -5.09
C GLN A 206 0.08 6.38 -5.79
N THR A 207 0.66 5.46 -5.03
CA THR A 207 1.21 4.20 -5.55
C THR A 207 0.11 3.38 -6.24
N LEU A 208 -1.08 3.30 -5.64
CA LEU A 208 -2.22 2.61 -6.22
C LEU A 208 -2.68 3.27 -7.53
N ALA A 209 -2.87 4.59 -7.54
CA ALA A 209 -3.28 5.33 -8.73
C ALA A 209 -2.27 5.13 -9.88
N ARG A 210 -0.97 5.26 -9.58
CA ARG A 210 0.11 5.04 -10.56
C ARG A 210 0.14 3.59 -11.06
N GLY A 211 0.01 2.62 -10.17
CA GLY A 211 0.00 1.20 -10.51
C GLY A 211 -1.17 0.83 -11.41
N LEU A 212 -2.38 1.30 -11.12
CA LEU A 212 -3.58 1.06 -11.93
C LEU A 212 -3.47 1.72 -13.31
N GLN A 213 -3.00 2.97 -13.36
CA GLN A 213 -2.81 3.69 -14.62
C GLN A 213 -1.75 3.01 -15.48
N THR A 214 -0.62 2.61 -14.89
CA THR A 214 0.47 1.91 -15.59
C THR A 214 0.01 0.52 -16.06
N THR A 215 -0.77 -0.20 -15.24
CA THR A 215 -1.34 -1.50 -15.63
C THR A 215 -2.24 -1.35 -16.87
N ASN A 216 -3.08 -0.32 -16.94
CA ASN A 216 -3.90 -0.03 -18.12
C ASN A 216 -3.04 0.28 -19.35
N TYR A 217 -1.98 1.08 -19.22
CA TYR A 217 -1.05 1.35 -20.33
C TYR A 217 -0.33 0.08 -20.81
N LEU A 218 0.16 -0.75 -19.88
CA LEU A 218 0.80 -2.02 -20.18
C LEU A 218 -0.15 -2.98 -20.90
N ALA A 219 -1.41 -3.08 -20.45
CA ALA A 219 -2.43 -3.90 -21.08
C ALA A 219 -2.78 -3.44 -22.51
N ARG A 220 -2.57 -2.15 -22.81
CA ARG A 220 -2.68 -1.56 -24.15
C ARG A 220 -1.37 -1.63 -24.95
N GLY A 221 -0.35 -2.30 -24.43
CA GLY A 221 0.95 -2.49 -25.07
C GLY A 221 1.90 -1.30 -24.98
N GLN A 222 1.58 -0.29 -24.17
CA GLN A 222 2.35 0.94 -23.91
C GLN A 222 3.18 0.81 -22.62
N ALA A 223 4.01 1.81 -22.29
CA ALA A 223 4.75 1.92 -21.02
C ALA A 223 5.60 0.69 -20.62
N ARG A 224 6.22 0.00 -21.59
CA ARG A 224 6.96 -1.25 -21.35
C ARG A 224 8.20 -1.05 -20.47
N GLU A 225 8.74 0.17 -20.45
CA GLU A 225 9.81 0.61 -19.57
C GLU A 225 9.48 0.42 -18.08
N ALA A 226 8.20 0.37 -17.71
CA ALA A 226 7.77 0.14 -16.32
C ALA A 226 8.22 -1.23 -15.78
N PHE A 227 8.48 -2.22 -16.65
CA PHE A 227 9.02 -3.51 -16.23
C PHE A 227 10.48 -3.46 -15.75
N ALA A 228 11.21 -2.37 -15.99
CA ALA A 228 12.60 -2.25 -15.53
C ALA A 228 12.68 -1.97 -14.02
N ASP A 229 11.71 -1.22 -13.49
CA ASP A 229 11.56 -0.92 -12.07
C ASP A 229 10.06 -0.87 -11.70
N PRO A 230 9.39 -2.03 -11.59
CA PRO A 230 7.94 -2.08 -11.40
C PRO A 230 7.46 -1.28 -10.19
N ALA A 231 8.19 -1.33 -9.08
CA ALA A 231 7.81 -0.69 -7.84
C ALA A 231 7.77 0.86 -7.95
N ALA A 232 8.70 1.47 -8.69
CA ALA A 232 8.68 2.92 -8.95
C ALA A 232 7.42 3.37 -9.73
N TRP A 233 6.87 2.47 -10.54
CA TRP A 233 5.62 2.66 -11.28
C TRP A 233 4.38 2.18 -10.50
N GLY A 234 4.53 1.82 -9.23
CA GLY A 234 3.45 1.33 -8.37
C GLY A 234 2.92 -0.05 -8.76
N LEU A 235 3.65 -0.80 -9.59
CA LEU A 235 3.26 -2.13 -10.03
C LEU A 235 3.69 -3.20 -9.03
N SER A 236 2.86 -4.22 -8.89
CA SER A 236 3.18 -5.51 -8.30
C SER A 236 2.29 -6.57 -8.92
N ALA A 237 2.71 -7.84 -8.90
CA ALA A 237 1.91 -8.95 -9.40
C ALA A 237 0.57 -9.05 -8.65
N ASN A 238 0.59 -8.86 -7.33
CA ASN A 238 -0.62 -8.90 -6.50
C ASN A 238 -1.63 -7.78 -6.84
N LEU A 239 -1.15 -6.60 -7.24
CA LEU A 239 -2.04 -5.52 -7.69
C LEU A 239 -2.75 -5.92 -9.00
N VAL A 240 -1.98 -6.43 -9.97
CA VAL A 240 -2.52 -6.82 -11.28
C VAL A 240 -3.42 -8.05 -11.17
N GLU A 241 -3.07 -9.01 -10.31
CA GLU A 241 -3.91 -10.18 -10.00
C GLU A 241 -5.27 -9.76 -9.42
N ALA A 242 -5.29 -8.83 -8.46
CA ALA A 242 -6.54 -8.35 -7.90
C ALA A 242 -7.41 -7.62 -8.94
N LEU A 243 -6.80 -6.88 -9.86
CA LEU A 243 -7.49 -6.23 -10.97
C LEU A 243 -8.06 -7.25 -11.98
N GLU A 244 -7.28 -8.27 -12.31
CA GLU A 244 -7.69 -9.39 -13.16
C GLU A 244 -8.87 -10.16 -12.54
N GLU A 245 -8.83 -10.46 -11.24
CA GLU A 245 -9.94 -11.10 -10.51
C GLU A 245 -11.23 -10.28 -10.58
N MET A 246 -11.13 -8.97 -10.40
CA MET A 246 -12.28 -8.07 -10.50
C MET A 246 -12.87 -8.03 -11.92
N ALA A 247 -12.05 -8.26 -12.94
CA ALA A 247 -12.41 -8.27 -14.35
C ALA A 247 -12.98 -9.62 -14.85
N GLN A 248 -12.95 -10.68 -14.04
CA GLN A 248 -13.43 -12.03 -14.42
C GLN A 248 -14.93 -12.15 -14.80
N PRO A 249 -15.87 -11.41 -14.19
CA PRO A 249 -17.29 -11.61 -14.48
C PRO A 249 -17.63 -11.41 -15.97
N GLU A 250 -18.24 -12.42 -16.62
CA GLU A 250 -18.53 -12.40 -18.07
C GLU A 250 -19.40 -11.21 -18.53
N GLY A 251 -20.28 -10.71 -17.65
CA GLY A 251 -21.16 -9.58 -17.94
C GLY A 251 -20.48 -8.20 -17.86
N LEU A 252 -19.24 -8.14 -17.39
CA LEU A 252 -18.50 -6.89 -17.20
C LEU A 252 -17.95 -6.37 -18.52
N ARG A 253 -18.40 -5.18 -18.92
CA ARG A 253 -17.97 -4.50 -20.15
C ARG A 253 -16.76 -3.61 -19.91
N ALA A 254 -16.69 -2.97 -18.75
CA ALA A 254 -15.55 -2.16 -18.36
C ALA A 254 -15.47 -2.02 -16.85
N LEU A 255 -14.27 -1.69 -16.37
CA LEU A 255 -13.99 -1.27 -15.02
C LEU A 255 -13.49 0.17 -15.08
N ASP A 256 -14.21 1.09 -14.44
CA ASP A 256 -13.75 2.47 -14.32
C ASP A 256 -13.28 2.78 -12.92
N LEU A 257 -12.11 3.39 -12.86
CA LEU A 257 -11.43 3.74 -11.63
C LEU A 257 -11.17 5.25 -11.64
N SER A 258 -11.57 5.96 -10.60
CA SER A 258 -11.24 7.37 -10.47
C SER A 258 -10.89 7.74 -9.05
N PHE A 259 -10.06 8.77 -8.92
CA PHE A 259 -9.56 9.24 -7.63
C PHE A 259 -10.07 10.65 -7.35
N GLU A 260 -10.40 10.90 -6.10
CA GLU A 260 -10.62 12.24 -5.55
C GLU A 260 -9.68 12.40 -4.36
N TRP A 261 -8.87 13.45 -4.39
CA TRP A 261 -7.80 13.65 -3.43
C TRP A 261 -8.24 14.61 -2.34
N ALA A 262 -7.95 14.27 -1.09
CA ALA A 262 -8.24 15.10 0.06
C ALA A 262 -7.55 16.47 -0.08
N ALA A 263 -8.27 17.54 0.23
CA ALA A 263 -7.73 18.90 0.14
C ALA A 263 -6.81 19.27 1.31
N SER A 264 -6.73 18.43 2.36
CA SER A 264 -5.84 18.64 3.50
C SER A 264 -4.35 18.50 3.17
N GLU A 265 -4.01 17.88 2.03
CA GLU A 265 -2.63 17.73 1.54
C GLU A 265 -2.55 18.13 0.07
N ALA A 266 -1.35 18.52 -0.41
CA ALA A 266 -1.13 18.91 -1.80
C ALA A 266 -1.59 17.82 -2.78
N ARG A 267 -2.39 18.22 -3.77
CA ARG A 267 -2.91 17.28 -4.78
C ARG A 267 -1.74 16.64 -5.54
N PRO A 268 -1.69 15.31 -5.64
CA PRO A 268 -0.62 14.63 -6.36
C PRO A 268 -0.81 14.70 -7.89
N ASP A 269 0.28 14.51 -8.62
CA ASP A 269 0.31 14.43 -10.09
C ASP A 269 0.05 12.99 -10.60
N VAL A 270 -0.94 12.32 -10.02
CA VAL A 270 -1.42 10.98 -10.42
C VAL A 270 -2.92 10.88 -10.18
N GLY A 271 -3.60 9.97 -10.88
CA GLY A 271 -5.06 9.83 -10.77
C GLY A 271 -5.80 11.11 -11.16
N THR A 272 -5.25 11.86 -12.12
CA THR A 272 -5.82 13.11 -12.63
C THR A 272 -6.98 12.87 -13.60
N GLU A 273 -6.93 11.74 -14.31
CA GLU A 273 -7.97 11.29 -15.25
C GLU A 273 -8.53 9.92 -14.81
N PRO A 274 -9.80 9.63 -15.12
CA PRO A 274 -10.37 8.30 -14.90
C PRO A 274 -9.62 7.24 -15.72
N ILE A 275 -9.40 6.09 -15.11
CA ILE A 275 -8.78 4.92 -15.75
C ILE A 275 -9.92 4.01 -16.21
N HIS A 276 -10.01 3.83 -17.53
CA HIS A 276 -11.04 3.00 -18.17
C HIS A 276 -10.42 1.70 -18.68
N LEU A 277 -10.67 0.58 -18.00
CA LEU A 277 -10.30 -0.75 -18.49
C LEU A 277 -11.50 -1.39 -19.17
N GLU A 278 -11.48 -1.42 -20.50
CA GLU A 278 -12.52 -2.05 -21.31
C GLU A 278 -12.32 -3.58 -21.40
N HIS A 279 -13.38 -4.30 -21.71
CA HIS A 279 -13.36 -5.76 -21.81
C HIS A 279 -12.24 -6.31 -22.72
N GLU A 280 -11.88 -5.57 -23.77
CA GLU A 280 -10.82 -5.93 -24.71
C GLU A 280 -9.42 -6.04 -24.06
N VAL A 281 -9.17 -5.30 -22.98
CA VAL A 281 -7.85 -5.31 -22.31
C VAL A 281 -7.77 -6.37 -21.19
N PHE A 282 -8.89 -6.94 -20.75
CA PHE A 282 -8.89 -7.90 -19.64
C PHE A 282 -7.99 -9.12 -19.87
N PRO A 283 -7.94 -9.75 -21.07
CA PRO A 283 -7.04 -10.88 -21.31
C PRO A 283 -5.55 -10.52 -21.19
N GLU A 284 -5.17 -9.26 -21.42
CA GLU A 284 -3.77 -8.81 -21.33
C GLU A 284 -3.31 -8.65 -19.88
N LEU A 285 -4.23 -8.47 -18.91
CA LEU A 285 -3.90 -8.39 -17.48
C LEU A 285 -3.17 -9.65 -17.00
N ALA A 286 -3.60 -10.83 -17.47
CA ALA A 286 -2.95 -12.10 -17.14
C ALA A 286 -1.48 -12.13 -17.59
N ARG A 287 -1.17 -11.57 -18.77
CA ARG A 287 0.21 -11.50 -19.31
C ARG A 287 1.07 -10.50 -18.54
N VAL A 288 0.50 -9.34 -18.18
CA VAL A 288 1.18 -8.35 -17.34
C VAL A 288 1.50 -8.98 -15.97
N LYS A 289 0.53 -9.64 -15.34
CA LYS A 289 0.71 -10.37 -14.09
C LYS A 289 1.81 -11.40 -14.21
N GLU A 290 1.75 -12.30 -15.20
CA GLU A 290 2.75 -13.37 -15.36
C GLU A 290 4.17 -12.81 -15.48
N ARG A 291 4.33 -11.70 -16.22
CA ARG A 291 5.64 -11.04 -16.34
C ARG A 291 6.13 -10.45 -15.02
N LEU A 292 5.24 -9.83 -14.23
CA LEU A 292 5.58 -9.31 -12.90
C LEU A 292 5.91 -10.44 -11.92
N VAL A 293 5.14 -11.53 -11.92
CA VAL A 293 5.43 -12.71 -11.08
C VAL A 293 6.82 -13.25 -11.38
N ARG A 294 7.20 -13.38 -12.65
CA ARG A 294 8.55 -13.82 -13.05
C ARG A 294 9.67 -12.89 -12.59
N GLN A 295 9.37 -11.61 -12.32
CA GLN A 295 10.33 -10.62 -11.80
C GLN A 295 10.35 -10.58 -10.26
N GLU A 296 9.21 -10.81 -9.61
CA GLU A 296 9.08 -10.90 -8.14
C GLU A 296 9.53 -12.26 -7.58
N GLU A 297 9.51 -13.31 -8.40
CA GLU A 297 10.24 -14.54 -8.17
C GLU A 297 11.73 -14.25 -8.29
N PRO A 298 12.49 -14.22 -7.19
CA PRO A 298 13.88 -13.85 -7.32
C PRO A 298 14.66 -15.07 -7.79
N SER A 299 15.47 -14.89 -8.82
CA SER A 299 16.87 -15.21 -8.67
C SER A 299 17.64 -13.92 -8.43
N HIS A 300 17.67 -13.44 -7.18
CA HIS A 300 18.74 -12.50 -6.83
C HIS A 300 20.00 -13.35 -6.75
N ARG A 301 20.85 -13.22 -7.77
CA ARG A 301 22.20 -13.77 -7.72
C ARG A 301 22.93 -13.08 -6.57
N GLU A 302 22.97 -13.74 -5.42
CA GLU A 302 23.55 -13.24 -4.18
C GLU A 302 24.83 -14.00 -3.87
N THR A 303 25.87 -13.27 -3.45
CA THR A 303 27.10 -13.86 -2.90
C THR A 303 26.94 -13.99 -1.39
N LEU A 304 26.92 -15.24 -0.90
CA LEU A 304 26.83 -15.57 0.51
C LEU A 304 28.19 -15.96 1.05
N VAL A 305 28.52 -15.42 2.23
CA VAL A 305 29.70 -15.83 3.01
C VAL A 305 29.21 -16.47 4.31
N GLY A 306 29.60 -17.72 4.55
CA GLY A 306 29.12 -18.46 5.72
C GLY A 306 29.81 -19.78 5.98
N HIS A 307 29.63 -20.30 7.19
CA HIS A 307 30.22 -21.59 7.58
C HIS A 307 29.36 -22.76 7.13
N VAL A 308 30.00 -23.84 6.69
CA VAL A 308 29.31 -25.10 6.42
C VAL A 308 28.81 -25.70 7.73
N ARG A 309 27.52 -25.99 7.82
CA ARG A 309 26.85 -26.59 8.98
C ARG A 309 26.66 -28.10 8.84
N SER A 310 26.33 -28.55 7.63
CA SER A 310 26.13 -29.98 7.34
C SER A 310 26.39 -30.28 5.87
N LEU A 311 26.81 -31.51 5.60
CA LEU A 311 27.08 -32.06 4.28
C LEU A 311 26.29 -33.36 4.14
N THR A 312 25.55 -33.50 3.05
CA THR A 312 24.83 -34.74 2.70
C THR A 312 25.30 -35.19 1.34
N ARG A 313 25.90 -36.38 1.26
CA ARG A 313 26.29 -37.00 -0.01
C ARG A 313 25.09 -37.69 -0.61
N GLU A 314 24.81 -37.45 -1.88
CA GLU A 314 23.80 -38.20 -2.62
C GLU A 314 24.49 -39.33 -3.38
N GLU A 315 24.02 -40.57 -3.23
CA GLU A 315 24.53 -41.71 -3.98
C GLU A 315 24.00 -41.62 -5.43
N SER A 316 24.76 -40.97 -6.31
CA SER A 316 24.50 -40.95 -7.75
C SER A 316 25.22 -42.12 -8.43
N ALA A 317 24.60 -42.70 -9.46
CA ALA A 317 25.16 -43.81 -10.25
C ALA A 317 26.16 -43.35 -11.33
N GLY A 318 26.70 -42.13 -11.22
CA GLY A 318 27.60 -41.49 -12.19
C GLY A 318 28.98 -41.13 -11.62
N GLU A 319 29.89 -40.66 -12.47
CA GLU A 319 31.30 -40.38 -12.13
C GLU A 319 31.53 -39.08 -11.33
N GLU A 320 30.53 -38.20 -11.22
CA GLU A 320 30.64 -36.92 -10.49
C GLU A 320 29.93 -37.00 -9.13
N GLU A 321 30.70 -36.84 -8.05
CA GLU A 321 30.15 -36.75 -6.69
C GLU A 321 29.26 -35.51 -6.57
N THR A 322 28.02 -35.71 -6.10
CA THR A 322 27.04 -34.65 -5.85
C THR A 322 26.60 -34.67 -4.38
N GLY A 323 26.40 -33.49 -3.81
CA GLY A 323 25.96 -33.38 -2.43
C GLY A 323 25.27 -32.07 -2.09
N THR A 324 24.30 -32.18 -1.18
CA THR A 324 23.64 -31.02 -0.58
C THR A 324 24.46 -30.51 0.61
N VAL A 325 24.88 -29.25 0.52
CA VAL A 325 25.62 -28.52 1.56
C VAL A 325 24.70 -27.50 2.22
N VAL A 326 24.72 -27.41 3.55
CA VAL A 326 23.97 -26.38 4.30
C VAL A 326 24.96 -25.36 4.86
N ILE A 327 24.79 -24.10 4.45
CA ILE A 327 25.65 -22.99 4.84
C ILE A 327 24.88 -22.09 5.81
N ARG A 328 25.51 -21.71 6.92
CA ARG A 328 24.99 -20.68 7.82
C ARG A 328 25.58 -19.33 7.43
N ALA A 329 24.76 -18.49 6.82
CA ALA A 329 25.14 -17.17 6.30
C ALA A 329 24.14 -16.10 6.74
N VAL A 330 24.55 -14.83 6.66
CA VAL A 330 23.66 -13.69 6.91
C VAL A 330 22.85 -13.43 5.64
N VAL A 331 21.54 -13.70 5.70
CA VAL A 331 20.59 -13.37 4.62
C VAL A 331 19.65 -12.28 5.13
N ARG A 332 19.62 -11.14 4.44
CA ARG A 332 18.80 -9.98 4.82
C ARG A 332 18.97 -9.58 6.29
N GLY A 333 20.23 -9.48 6.73
CA GLY A 333 20.60 -9.05 8.08
C GLY A 333 20.34 -10.06 9.20
N ARG A 334 20.00 -11.32 8.88
CA ARG A 334 19.78 -12.39 9.88
C ARG A 334 20.53 -13.65 9.52
N ASP A 335 21.02 -14.37 10.53
CA ASP A 335 21.58 -15.72 10.37
C ASP A 335 20.53 -16.70 9.87
N ARG A 336 20.77 -17.32 8.70
CA ARG A 336 19.91 -18.34 8.09
C ARG A 336 20.73 -19.55 7.66
N ASN A 337 20.08 -20.71 7.64
CA ASN A 337 20.59 -21.90 6.97
C ASN A 337 20.16 -21.85 5.50
N VAL A 338 21.12 -21.93 4.58
CA VAL A 338 20.91 -21.93 3.13
C VAL A 338 21.41 -23.26 2.57
N HIS A 339 20.58 -23.96 1.80
CA HIS A 339 20.95 -25.22 1.15
C HIS A 339 21.49 -24.93 -0.24
N VAL A 340 22.62 -25.53 -0.60
CA VAL A 340 23.22 -25.43 -1.93
C VAL A 340 23.59 -26.83 -2.40
N THR A 341 23.37 -27.12 -3.67
CA THR A 341 23.83 -28.37 -4.29
C THR A 341 25.15 -28.08 -4.99
N LEU A 342 26.21 -28.79 -4.61
CA LEU A 342 27.54 -28.66 -5.21
C LEU A 342 27.92 -29.99 -5.89
N PHE A 343 28.80 -29.89 -6.88
CA PHE A 343 29.22 -31.01 -7.73
C PHE A 343 30.74 -31.04 -7.82
N GLY A 344 31.31 -32.24 -7.95
CA GLY A 344 32.74 -32.44 -8.20
C GLY A 344 33.65 -31.68 -7.22
N GLU A 345 34.64 -30.94 -7.76
CA GLU A 345 35.63 -30.21 -6.96
C GLU A 345 35.01 -29.21 -5.98
N ASP A 346 33.88 -28.57 -6.32
CA ASP A 346 33.24 -27.60 -5.43
C ASP A 346 32.68 -28.28 -4.17
N HIS A 347 32.19 -29.51 -4.30
CA HIS A 347 31.74 -30.30 -3.17
C HIS A 347 32.94 -30.71 -2.28
N ASP A 348 34.09 -31.04 -2.88
CA ASP A 348 35.32 -31.36 -2.14
C ASP A 348 35.86 -30.15 -1.36
N TRP A 349 35.82 -28.96 -1.96
CA TRP A 349 36.13 -27.71 -1.26
C TRP A 349 35.20 -27.45 -0.08
N ALA A 350 33.90 -27.76 -0.21
CA ALA A 350 32.96 -27.66 0.90
C ALA A 350 33.28 -28.65 2.04
N ILE A 351 33.73 -29.87 1.73
CA ILE A 351 34.21 -30.84 2.72
C ILE A 351 35.43 -30.29 3.47
N ARG A 352 36.41 -29.75 2.75
CA ARG A 352 37.62 -29.16 3.34
C ARG A 352 37.28 -27.96 4.24
N ALA A 353 36.43 -27.05 3.76
CA ALA A 353 35.98 -25.89 4.52
C ALA A 353 35.23 -26.29 5.80
N TYR A 354 34.37 -27.32 5.74
CA TYR A 354 33.68 -27.87 6.90
C TYR A 354 34.65 -28.43 7.95
N ARG A 355 35.64 -29.25 7.52
CA ARG A 355 36.66 -29.84 8.41
C ARG A 355 37.51 -28.76 9.09
N ALA A 356 37.92 -27.75 8.32
CA ALA A 356 38.74 -26.64 8.79
C ALA A 356 37.95 -25.55 9.55
N LYS A 357 36.61 -25.62 9.55
CA LYS A 357 35.70 -24.62 10.13
C LYS A 357 35.87 -23.21 9.55
N ILE A 358 36.28 -23.10 8.30
CA ILE A 358 36.41 -21.83 7.59
C ILE A 358 35.15 -21.54 6.74
N PRO A 359 34.80 -20.25 6.51
CA PRO A 359 33.65 -19.91 5.69
C PRO A 359 33.88 -20.21 4.21
N LEU A 360 32.79 -20.49 3.49
CA LEU A 360 32.71 -20.52 2.04
C LEU A 360 32.16 -19.21 1.52
N THR A 361 32.60 -18.81 0.33
CA THR A 361 32.02 -17.73 -0.46
C THR A 361 31.38 -18.35 -1.70
N VAL A 362 30.08 -18.21 -1.83
CA VAL A 362 29.32 -18.90 -2.88
C VAL A 362 28.26 -17.96 -3.44
N THR A 363 28.17 -17.92 -4.76
CA THR A 363 27.25 -17.06 -5.50
C THR A 363 26.24 -17.92 -6.25
N GLY A 364 24.98 -17.51 -6.22
CA GLY A 364 23.92 -18.18 -6.97
C GLY A 364 22.57 -17.54 -6.68
N ASP A 365 21.52 -18.16 -7.17
CA ASP A 365 20.18 -17.60 -7.13
C ASP A 365 19.52 -17.92 -5.79
N LEU A 366 19.38 -16.92 -4.92
CA LEU A 366 18.84 -17.12 -3.58
C LEU A 366 17.31 -17.14 -3.59
N VAL A 367 16.75 -18.29 -3.22
CA VAL A 367 15.30 -18.51 -3.15
C VAL A 367 14.87 -19.05 -1.79
N TYR A 368 13.59 -18.83 -1.45
CA TYR A 368 12.96 -19.46 -0.30
C TYR A 368 11.85 -20.40 -0.79
N GLU A 369 12.11 -21.71 -0.73
CA GLU A 369 11.20 -22.76 -1.23
C GLU A 369 11.06 -23.87 -0.19
N ARG A 370 9.91 -24.55 -0.09
CA ARG A 370 9.69 -25.70 0.81
C ARG A 370 10.18 -25.45 2.26
N GLN A 371 9.88 -24.28 2.81
CA GLN A 371 10.28 -23.82 4.14
C GLN A 371 11.80 -23.68 4.40
N ALA A 372 12.63 -23.70 3.35
CA ALA A 372 14.08 -23.57 3.46
C ALA A 372 14.64 -22.53 2.48
N TRP A 373 15.69 -21.82 2.89
CA TRP A 373 16.49 -21.03 1.96
C TRP A 373 17.32 -21.99 1.10
N ARG A 374 17.33 -21.78 -0.20
CA ARG A 374 18.14 -22.50 -1.17
C ARG A 374 18.88 -21.54 -2.06
N LEU A 375 20.11 -21.89 -2.41
CA LEU A 375 20.85 -21.28 -3.48
C LEU A 375 20.82 -22.25 -4.67
N GLN A 376 20.30 -21.78 -5.80
CA GLN A 376 20.08 -22.59 -6.99
C GLN A 376 20.58 -21.87 -8.25
N GLY A 377 20.33 -22.44 -9.43
CA GLY A 377 20.83 -21.91 -10.70
C GLY A 377 22.28 -22.30 -10.98
N GLU A 378 23.01 -21.43 -11.67
CA GLU A 378 24.46 -21.56 -11.86
C GLU A 378 25.15 -21.15 -10.56
N ILE A 379 25.74 -22.14 -9.88
CA ILE A 379 26.46 -21.94 -8.62
C ILE A 379 27.93 -21.68 -8.91
N GLU A 380 28.45 -20.56 -8.40
CA GLU A 380 29.88 -20.23 -8.44
C GLU A 380 30.46 -20.27 -7.03
N LEU A 381 31.43 -21.17 -6.81
CA LEU A 381 32.20 -21.22 -5.59
C LEU A 381 33.50 -20.41 -5.74
N ASP A 382 33.66 -19.35 -4.95
CA ASP A 382 34.93 -18.63 -4.90
C ASP A 382 35.90 -19.34 -3.96
N THR A 383 36.82 -20.11 -4.55
CA THR A 383 37.83 -20.87 -3.82
C THR A 383 39.09 -20.05 -3.50
N SER A 384 39.19 -18.77 -3.89
CA SER A 384 40.41 -17.97 -3.72
C SER A 384 40.87 -17.89 -2.26
N PHE A 385 39.93 -17.63 -1.35
CA PHE A 385 40.17 -17.62 0.09
C PHE A 385 40.55 -19.01 0.64
N LEU A 386 39.89 -20.07 0.14
CA LEU A 386 40.15 -21.44 0.57
C LEU A 386 41.53 -21.91 0.14
N ARG A 387 41.92 -21.67 -1.11
CA ARG A 387 43.24 -21.98 -1.66
C ARG A 387 44.35 -21.24 -0.92
N HIS A 388 44.14 -19.96 -0.61
CA HIS A 388 45.09 -19.20 0.19
C HIS A 388 45.29 -19.77 1.60
N THR A 389 44.22 -20.30 2.21
CA THR A 389 44.22 -20.74 3.62
C THR A 389 44.60 -22.22 3.79
N LEU A 390 44.20 -23.08 2.85
CA LEU A 390 44.32 -24.53 2.93
C LEU A 390 45.31 -25.13 1.93
N GLY A 391 45.85 -24.35 0.99
CA GLY A 391 46.69 -24.83 -0.10
C GLY A 391 45.90 -25.39 -1.29
N ASP A 392 46.54 -25.42 -2.47
CA ASP A 392 45.89 -25.72 -3.76
C ASP A 392 45.52 -27.21 -3.95
N ASP A 393 46.14 -28.14 -3.23
CA ASP A 393 45.96 -29.58 -3.50
C ASP A 393 44.79 -30.21 -2.71
N PRO A 394 43.89 -30.96 -3.39
CA PRO A 394 42.83 -31.75 -2.75
C PRO A 394 43.32 -33.10 -2.17
N GLU A 395 44.61 -33.44 -2.27
CA GLU A 395 45.17 -34.75 -1.88
C GLU A 395 46.13 -34.80 -0.68
N ASP A 396 46.34 -33.70 0.06
CA ASP A 396 47.19 -33.71 1.29
C ASP A 396 46.43 -34.04 2.60
#